data_AF-A0A9Y3R6P2-F1
#
_entry.id   AF-A0A9Y3R6P2-F1
#
_cell.length_a   1.000
_cell.length_b   1.000
_cell.length_c   1.000
_cell.angle_alpha   90.00
_cell.angle_beta   90.00
_cell.angle_gamma   90.00
#
_symmetry.space_group_name_H-M   'P 1'
#
loop_
_entity.id
_entity.type
_entity.pdbx_description
1 polymer ?
#
loop_
_entity_poly.entity_id
_entity_poly.type
_entity_poly.pdbx_seq_one_letter_code
_entity_poly.pdbx_strand_id
1 'polypeptide(L)'
;MPEEVMPNRGPKAGGTLITISGLFLNAGSKEDVQVTIGGVNCSVEHFGENITCRTGEYRVDKVPSDPLDVVMKYGKRTTKSIPATFRFVENPTVQDHQPKASFVCGGRNIVVTGTRFDIIQTAIMKVQGRDWSSSEFAHEKNATVIQFQSPTVNGSADQHLKTVIKLDNWEKELKPFFYHPDPSFNNLQNKIITANSIIIVTGRGFSKAMTAKEAQAFVGDVQYVVCILQDDKLFLDTPSSPPRAHSTQVDVKIKFGKGVWVVGSMEFEDKDYSLYMIIRIILLVTLVTITISVYCATRAQLF
;
A
#
# COMPACT_ATOMS: atom_id res chain seq x y z
N MET A 1 7.45 38.63 -18.06
CA MET A 1 7.12 37.93 -19.29
C MET A 1 7.30 36.44 -19.01
N PRO A 2 6.73 35.52 -19.80
CA PRO A 2 6.99 34.10 -19.58
C PRO A 2 8.46 33.77 -19.89
N GLU A 3 9.10 33.01 -19.00
CA GLU A 3 10.55 32.78 -18.99
C GLU A 3 10.89 31.28 -18.85
N GLU A 4 10.16 30.53 -18.01
CA GLU A 4 10.46 29.13 -17.72
C GLU A 4 9.20 28.25 -17.78
N VAL A 5 9.38 26.97 -18.13
CA VAL A 5 8.34 25.93 -18.10
C VAL A 5 8.85 24.70 -17.37
N MET A 6 8.11 24.23 -16.37
CA MET A 6 8.45 23.04 -15.58
C MET A 6 7.22 22.13 -15.37
N PRO A 7 7.29 20.81 -15.63
CA PRO A 7 8.39 20.10 -16.28
C PRO A 7 8.53 20.48 -17.76
N ASN A 8 9.73 20.28 -18.30
CA ASN A 8 10.06 20.58 -19.70
C ASN A 8 9.75 19.43 -20.68
N ARG A 9 9.12 18.35 -20.21
CA ARG A 9 8.74 17.20 -21.05
C ARG A 9 7.55 16.45 -20.48
N GLY A 10 6.81 15.76 -21.36
CA GLY A 10 5.66 14.93 -20.98
C GLY A 10 5.27 13.93 -22.08
N PRO A 11 4.41 12.95 -21.78
CA PRO A 11 3.94 11.97 -22.73
C PRO A 11 3.16 12.59 -23.90
N LYS A 12 3.25 11.95 -25.07
CA LYS A 12 2.48 12.27 -26.28
C LYS A 12 0.97 12.32 -26.02
N ALA A 13 0.45 11.47 -25.14
CA ALA A 13 -0.96 11.47 -24.74
C ALA A 13 -1.40 12.75 -24.02
N GLY A 14 -0.45 13.56 -23.54
CA GLY A 14 -0.71 14.75 -22.74
C GLY A 14 -1.09 14.43 -21.29
N GLY A 15 -1.76 15.37 -20.64
CA GLY A 15 -2.18 15.25 -19.25
C GLY A 15 -1.14 15.74 -18.24
N THR A 16 0.03 16.16 -18.72
CA THR A 16 1.09 16.77 -17.91
C THR A 16 0.66 18.16 -17.46
N LEU A 17 0.64 18.40 -16.16
CA LEU A 17 0.49 19.73 -15.57
C LEU A 17 1.84 20.44 -15.62
N ILE A 18 1.94 21.45 -16.48
CA ILE A 18 3.11 22.33 -16.56
C ILE A 18 2.84 23.64 -15.83
N THR A 19 3.90 24.18 -15.23
CA THR A 19 3.94 25.50 -14.60
C THR A 19 4.78 26.41 -15.47
N ILE A 20 4.20 27.53 -15.87
CA ILE A 20 4.84 28.62 -16.59
C ILE A 20 5.13 29.73 -15.60
N SER A 21 6.41 30.09 -15.50
CA SER A 21 6.92 31.11 -14.57
C SER A 21 7.57 32.28 -15.31
N GLY A 22 7.57 33.43 -14.65
CA GLY A 22 8.13 34.67 -15.18
C GLY A 22 7.43 35.91 -14.61
N LEU A 23 7.64 37.07 -15.21
CA LEU A 23 7.10 38.34 -14.69
C LEU A 23 5.71 38.70 -15.24
N PHE A 24 4.85 39.33 -14.43
CA PHE A 24 3.58 39.91 -14.87
C PHE A 24 2.67 38.95 -15.66
N LEU A 25 2.69 37.65 -15.33
CA LEU A 25 1.90 36.63 -16.01
C LEU A 25 0.40 36.76 -15.75
N ASN A 26 0.05 37.40 -14.63
CA ASN A 26 -1.31 37.70 -14.19
C ASN A 26 -1.95 38.90 -14.92
N ALA A 27 -1.35 39.41 -16.00
CA ALA A 27 -1.94 40.49 -16.78
C ALA A 27 -3.18 39.99 -17.55
N GLY A 28 -4.35 40.58 -17.29
CA GLY A 28 -5.61 40.23 -17.95
C GLY A 28 -6.51 39.31 -17.11
N SER A 29 -7.36 38.55 -17.79
CA SER A 29 -8.28 37.57 -17.18
C SER A 29 -7.89 36.15 -17.58
N LYS A 30 -8.31 35.14 -16.78
CA LYS A 30 -8.05 33.72 -17.12
C LYS A 30 -8.75 33.32 -18.42
N GLU A 31 -9.95 33.86 -18.65
CA GLU A 31 -10.82 33.57 -19.79
C GLU A 31 -10.20 34.05 -21.11
N ASP A 32 -9.37 35.09 -21.05
CA ASP A 32 -8.68 35.67 -22.21
C ASP A 32 -7.32 35.03 -22.49
N VAL A 33 -6.87 34.07 -21.67
CA VAL A 33 -5.55 33.45 -21.79
C VAL A 33 -5.65 32.07 -22.43
N GLN A 34 -4.93 31.91 -23.54
CA GLN A 34 -4.79 30.63 -24.22
C GLN A 34 -3.32 30.23 -24.28
N VAL A 35 -3.04 28.98 -23.89
CA VAL A 35 -1.69 28.42 -23.93
C VAL A 35 -1.66 27.29 -24.94
N THR A 36 -0.66 27.30 -25.83
CA THR A 36 -0.42 26.21 -26.77
C THR A 36 1.04 25.79 -26.77
N ILE A 37 1.31 24.53 -27.11
CA ILE A 37 2.65 23.94 -27.18
C ILE A 37 2.82 23.32 -28.55
N GLY A 38 3.60 23.94 -29.43
CA GLY A 38 3.74 23.51 -30.82
C GLY A 38 2.40 23.27 -31.53
N GLY A 39 1.39 24.12 -31.24
CA GLY A 39 0.03 24.01 -31.79
C GLY A 39 -0.95 23.15 -30.97
N VAL A 40 -0.51 22.39 -29.97
CA VAL A 40 -1.39 21.62 -29.08
C VAL A 40 -1.95 22.51 -27.97
N ASN A 41 -3.26 22.44 -27.72
CA ASN A 41 -3.90 23.21 -26.64
C ASN A 41 -3.42 22.75 -25.25
N CYS A 42 -3.15 23.71 -24.36
CA CYS A 42 -2.85 23.47 -22.95
C CYS A 42 -3.92 24.15 -22.09
N SER A 43 -4.75 23.35 -21.42
CA SER A 43 -5.91 23.83 -20.67
C SER A 43 -5.46 24.51 -19.38
N VAL A 44 -5.69 25.83 -19.25
CA VAL A 44 -5.26 26.62 -18.08
C VAL A 44 -6.07 26.22 -16.83
N GLU A 45 -5.39 25.71 -15.82
CA GLU A 45 -5.98 25.33 -14.53
C GLU A 45 -5.86 26.46 -13.52
N HIS A 46 -4.67 27.05 -13.40
CA HIS A 46 -4.40 28.19 -12.52
C HIS A 46 -3.88 29.39 -13.31
N PHE A 47 -4.37 30.59 -12.97
CA PHE A 47 -3.92 31.86 -13.50
C PHE A 47 -3.57 32.80 -12.35
N GLY A 48 -2.35 33.33 -12.34
CA GLY A 48 -1.81 34.17 -11.28
C GLY A 48 -0.37 34.56 -11.58
N GLU A 49 0.46 34.70 -10.54
CA GLU A 49 1.90 34.97 -10.69
C GLU A 49 2.61 33.89 -11.52
N ASN A 50 2.16 32.64 -11.35
CA ASN A 50 2.47 31.52 -12.23
C ASN A 50 1.19 31.02 -12.89
N ILE A 51 1.33 30.53 -14.11
CA ILE A 51 0.23 29.92 -14.86
C ILE A 51 0.46 28.41 -14.89
N THR A 52 -0.51 27.62 -14.43
CA THR A 52 -0.47 26.17 -14.61
C THR A 52 -1.46 25.78 -15.69
N CYS A 53 -1.03 24.89 -16.59
CA CYS A 53 -1.90 24.36 -17.62
C CYS A 53 -1.62 22.87 -17.83
N ARG A 54 -2.66 22.14 -18.25
CA ARG A 54 -2.58 20.71 -18.54
C ARG A 54 -2.45 20.48 -20.04
N THR A 55 -1.39 19.80 -20.46
CA THR A 55 -1.09 19.54 -21.87
C THR A 55 -2.17 18.68 -22.52
N GLY A 56 -2.56 19.04 -23.74
CA GLY A 56 -3.39 18.20 -24.59
C GLY A 56 -2.60 17.07 -25.26
N GLU A 57 -3.32 16.23 -26.00
CA GLU A 57 -2.74 15.16 -26.79
C GLU A 57 -1.99 15.71 -28.01
N TYR A 58 -0.77 15.24 -28.23
CA TYR A 58 0.00 15.49 -29.44
C TYR A 58 -0.37 14.46 -30.52
N ARG A 59 -1.32 14.85 -31.39
CA ARG A 59 -1.96 13.94 -32.36
C ARG A 59 -1.13 13.55 -33.59
N VAL A 60 0.05 14.13 -33.78
CA VAL A 60 0.93 13.80 -34.92
C VAL A 60 1.61 12.45 -34.66
N ASP A 61 1.81 11.64 -35.70
CA ASP A 61 2.27 10.24 -35.57
C ASP A 61 3.59 10.08 -34.82
N LYS A 62 4.57 10.96 -35.06
CA LYS A 62 5.86 10.95 -34.39
C LYS A 62 6.03 12.21 -33.55
N VAL A 63 6.55 12.05 -32.34
CA VAL A 63 6.96 13.20 -31.54
C VAL A 63 8.18 13.90 -32.18
N PRO A 64 8.24 15.24 -32.19
CA PRO A 64 9.40 15.98 -32.68
C PRO A 64 10.64 15.68 -31.84
N SER A 65 11.81 15.64 -32.48
CA SER A 65 13.09 15.52 -31.75
C SER A 65 13.47 16.82 -31.04
N ASP A 66 13.14 17.95 -31.67
CA ASP A 66 13.41 19.27 -31.14
C ASP A 66 12.30 19.72 -30.17
N PRO A 67 12.66 20.43 -29.10
CA PRO A 67 11.67 21.02 -28.22
C PRO A 67 10.83 22.08 -28.94
N LEU A 68 9.57 22.18 -28.50
CA LEU A 68 8.55 23.04 -29.05
C LEU A 68 8.41 24.33 -28.24
N ASP A 69 7.95 25.36 -28.92
CA ASP A 69 7.62 26.64 -28.31
C ASP A 69 6.35 26.53 -27.47
N VAL A 70 6.39 27.12 -26.27
CA VAL A 70 5.20 27.36 -25.45
C VAL A 70 4.71 28.77 -25.74
N VAL A 71 3.53 28.88 -26.33
CA VAL A 71 2.94 30.13 -26.79
C VAL A 71 1.75 30.50 -25.91
N MET A 72 1.77 31.72 -25.40
CA MET A 72 0.73 32.30 -24.56
C MET A 72 0.09 33.47 -25.31
N LYS A 73 -1.21 33.40 -25.52
CA LYS A 73 -2.02 34.46 -26.11
C LYS A 73 -2.86 35.10 -25.00
N TYR A 74 -2.72 36.41 -24.86
CA TYR A 74 -3.48 37.27 -23.95
C TYR A 74 -4.45 38.12 -24.78
N GLY A 75 -5.73 37.77 -24.75
CA GLY A 75 -6.75 38.37 -25.58
C GLY A 75 -6.45 38.25 -27.07
N LYS A 76 -6.78 39.29 -27.85
CA LYS A 76 -6.66 39.26 -29.32
C LYS A 76 -5.32 39.78 -29.88
N ARG A 77 -4.55 40.56 -29.11
CA ARG A 77 -3.42 41.34 -29.64
C ARG A 77 -2.06 40.95 -29.06
N THR A 78 -2.03 40.33 -27.89
CA THR A 78 -0.77 40.09 -27.18
C THR A 78 -0.42 38.62 -27.24
N THR A 79 0.69 38.29 -27.89
CA THR A 79 1.25 36.94 -27.92
C THR A 79 2.66 36.97 -27.35
N LYS A 80 2.97 36.03 -26.46
CA LYS A 80 4.30 35.81 -25.90
C LYS A 80 4.67 34.34 -26.09
N SER A 81 5.93 34.05 -26.30
CA SER A 81 6.40 32.67 -26.46
C SER A 81 7.69 32.46 -25.68
N ILE A 82 7.84 31.24 -25.16
CA ILE A 82 9.11 30.73 -24.66
C ILE A 82 9.59 29.70 -25.70
N PRO A 83 10.65 30.01 -26.47
CA PRO A 83 11.06 29.15 -27.56
C PRO A 83 11.68 27.85 -27.06
N ALA A 84 11.48 26.76 -27.80
CA ALA A 84 12.20 25.49 -27.65
C ALA A 84 12.30 24.97 -26.20
N THR A 85 11.20 25.02 -25.44
CA THR A 85 11.22 24.70 -23.99
C THR A 85 10.56 23.38 -23.63
N PHE A 86 9.53 22.93 -24.36
CA PHE A 86 8.79 21.71 -24.00
C PHE A 86 8.96 20.58 -25.02
N ARG A 87 9.18 19.34 -24.55
CA ARG A 87 9.27 18.15 -25.41
C ARG A 87 8.12 17.17 -25.15
N PHE A 88 7.34 16.88 -26.19
CA PHE A 88 6.54 15.66 -26.18
C PHE A 88 7.45 14.46 -26.38
N VAL A 89 7.25 13.43 -25.58
CA VAL A 89 8.01 12.17 -25.63
C VAL A 89 7.03 11.03 -25.89
N GLU A 90 7.51 9.95 -26.50
CA GLU A 90 6.70 8.75 -26.68
C GLU A 90 6.09 8.27 -25.37
N ASN A 91 4.87 7.74 -25.47
CA ASN A 91 4.09 7.28 -24.32
C ASN A 91 4.86 6.21 -23.51
N PRO A 92 4.56 6.09 -22.21
CA PRO A 92 5.10 5.01 -21.40
C PRO A 92 4.67 3.64 -21.96
N THR A 93 5.48 2.63 -21.73
CA THR A 93 5.14 1.25 -22.09
C THR A 93 4.98 0.41 -20.84
N VAL A 94 3.92 -0.37 -20.76
CA VAL A 94 3.74 -1.39 -19.71
C VAL A 94 4.19 -2.73 -20.28
N GLN A 95 5.16 -3.37 -19.63
CA GLN A 95 5.72 -4.65 -20.03
C GLN A 95 5.06 -5.80 -19.25
N ASP A 96 5.11 -5.75 -17.92
CA ASP A 96 4.53 -6.78 -17.06
C ASP A 96 4.00 -6.19 -15.74
N HIS A 97 3.18 -6.96 -15.04
CA HIS A 97 2.69 -6.63 -13.71
C HIS A 97 2.61 -7.88 -12.83
N GLN A 98 2.99 -7.74 -11.57
CA GLN A 98 2.85 -8.80 -10.57
C GLN A 98 2.33 -8.24 -9.26
N PRO A 99 1.43 -8.96 -8.57
CA PRO A 99 0.76 -10.20 -8.98
C PRO A 99 -0.29 -9.99 -10.08
N LYS A 100 -0.77 -11.11 -10.67
CA LYS A 100 -1.83 -11.12 -11.70
C LYS A 100 -3.26 -11.09 -11.12
N ALA A 101 -3.39 -10.95 -9.81
CA ALA A 101 -4.68 -10.93 -9.14
C ALA A 101 -4.62 -10.16 -7.82
N SER A 102 -5.78 -9.73 -7.36
CA SER A 102 -6.03 -9.19 -6.03
C SER A 102 -7.34 -9.76 -5.46
N PHE A 103 -7.83 -9.20 -4.36
CA PHE A 103 -9.01 -9.65 -3.63
C PHE A 103 -9.90 -8.45 -3.25
N VAL A 104 -11.16 -8.72 -2.89
CA VAL A 104 -12.23 -7.70 -2.83
C VAL A 104 -11.89 -6.48 -1.97
N CYS A 105 -11.36 -6.68 -0.76
CA CYS A 105 -10.99 -5.58 0.12
C CYS A 105 -9.73 -4.81 -0.35
N GLY A 106 -8.97 -5.36 -1.30
CA GLY A 106 -7.83 -4.70 -1.93
C GLY A 106 -6.62 -4.49 -1.01
N GLY A 107 -5.79 -3.51 -1.33
CA GLY A 107 -4.56 -3.22 -0.60
C GLY A 107 -3.36 -4.12 -0.93
N ARG A 108 -3.45 -4.99 -1.93
CA ARG A 108 -2.31 -5.81 -2.38
C ARG A 108 -1.32 -4.93 -3.14
N ASN A 109 -0.02 -5.11 -2.92
CA ASN A 109 1.01 -4.37 -3.64
C ASN A 109 1.13 -4.91 -5.07
N ILE A 110 0.81 -4.08 -6.07
CA ILE A 110 0.90 -4.40 -7.48
C ILE A 110 2.09 -3.66 -8.08
N VAL A 111 3.10 -4.42 -8.48
CA VAL A 111 4.31 -3.92 -9.12
C VAL A 111 4.12 -3.98 -10.63
N VAL A 112 4.12 -2.82 -11.28
CA VAL A 112 4.03 -2.67 -12.74
C VAL A 112 5.41 -2.28 -13.27
N THR A 113 5.89 -3.04 -14.25
CA THR A 113 7.18 -2.83 -14.91
C THR A 113 7.01 -2.31 -16.32
N GLY A 114 7.94 -1.48 -16.78
CA GLY A 114 7.81 -0.78 -18.04
C GLY A 114 8.94 0.19 -18.34
N THR A 115 8.63 1.19 -19.17
CA THR A 115 9.58 2.26 -19.53
C THR A 115 8.89 3.62 -19.53
N ARG A 116 9.70 4.67 -19.31
CA ARG A 116 9.29 6.09 -19.33
C ARG A 116 8.22 6.42 -18.30
N PHE A 117 8.30 5.81 -17.12
CA PHE A 117 7.43 6.17 -16.00
C PHE A 117 7.91 7.45 -15.29
N ASP A 118 9.16 7.87 -15.50
CA ASP A 118 9.75 9.10 -14.96
C ASP A 118 9.14 10.39 -15.53
N ILE A 119 8.57 10.34 -16.73
CA ILE A 119 7.90 11.49 -17.37
C ILE A 119 6.43 11.63 -16.98
N ILE A 120 5.88 10.64 -16.28
CA ILE A 120 4.48 10.65 -15.83
C ILE A 120 4.41 11.46 -14.55
N GLN A 121 3.40 12.32 -14.38
CA GLN A 121 3.18 13.00 -13.11
C GLN A 121 2.21 12.20 -12.25
N THR A 122 1.03 11.90 -12.79
CA THR A 122 -0.08 11.25 -12.09
C THR A 122 -0.24 9.81 -12.55
N ALA A 123 -0.06 8.86 -11.63
CA ALA A 123 -0.25 7.44 -11.90
C ALA A 123 -1.36 6.91 -10.98
N ILE A 124 -2.42 6.37 -11.58
CA ILE A 124 -3.62 5.87 -10.88
C ILE A 124 -3.93 4.46 -11.36
N MET A 125 -4.15 3.53 -10.44
CA MET A 125 -4.74 2.23 -10.73
C MET A 125 -6.25 2.33 -10.52
N LYS A 126 -7.04 1.99 -11.54
CA LYS A 126 -8.50 2.06 -11.54
C LYS A 126 -9.09 0.68 -11.81
N VAL A 127 -10.11 0.32 -11.04
CA VAL A 127 -10.94 -0.86 -11.28
C VAL A 127 -12.36 -0.41 -11.60
N GLN A 128 -12.93 -0.96 -12.66
CA GLN A 128 -14.25 -0.62 -13.16
C GLN A 128 -15.12 -1.87 -13.16
N GLY A 129 -16.23 -1.79 -12.42
CA GLY A 129 -17.34 -2.72 -12.53
C GLY A 129 -18.39 -2.19 -13.52
N ARG A 130 -19.62 -2.74 -13.48
CA ARG A 130 -20.71 -2.33 -14.36
C ARG A 130 -21.12 -0.86 -14.16
N ASP A 131 -21.33 -0.47 -12.90
CA ASP A 131 -21.92 0.83 -12.53
C ASP A 131 -21.08 1.60 -11.48
N TRP A 132 -19.86 1.14 -11.23
CA TRP A 132 -18.99 1.72 -10.21
C TRP A 132 -17.52 1.67 -10.65
N SER A 133 -16.71 2.56 -10.08
CA SER A 133 -15.26 2.47 -10.22
C SER A 133 -14.56 2.87 -8.92
N SER A 134 -13.45 2.21 -8.65
CA SER A 134 -12.57 2.49 -7.51
C SER A 134 -11.15 2.74 -8.01
N SER A 135 -10.39 3.56 -7.30
CA SER A 135 -9.05 3.94 -7.75
C SER A 135 -8.10 4.23 -6.60
N GLU A 136 -6.82 3.95 -6.84
CA GLU A 136 -5.72 4.20 -5.91
C GLU A 136 -4.57 4.89 -6.64
N PHE A 137 -3.94 5.85 -5.98
CA PHE A 137 -2.72 6.47 -6.50
C PHE A 137 -1.52 5.53 -6.34
N ALA A 138 -0.54 5.66 -7.22
CA ALA A 138 0.75 5.00 -7.02
C ALA A 138 1.42 5.55 -5.75
N HIS A 139 1.97 4.65 -4.92
CA HIS A 139 2.74 5.04 -3.74
C HIS A 139 4.25 5.09 -4.02
N GLU A 140 4.73 4.37 -5.04
CA GLU A 140 6.12 4.43 -5.49
C GLU A 140 6.22 4.45 -7.02
N LYS A 141 7.20 5.18 -7.55
CA LYS A 141 7.45 5.28 -8.99
C LYS A 141 8.89 5.66 -9.27
N ASN A 142 9.50 4.98 -10.23
CA ASN A 142 10.75 5.37 -10.87
C ASN A 142 10.61 5.24 -12.40
N ALA A 143 11.70 5.29 -13.16
CA ALA A 143 11.65 5.24 -14.64
C ALA A 143 11.10 3.93 -15.24
N THR A 144 11.19 2.81 -14.50
CA THR A 144 10.87 1.46 -14.99
C THR A 144 9.87 0.70 -14.14
N VAL A 145 9.58 1.17 -12.93
CA VAL A 145 8.66 0.52 -11.98
C VAL A 145 7.68 1.55 -11.42
N ILE A 146 6.40 1.17 -11.37
CA ILE A 146 5.37 1.83 -10.57
C ILE A 146 4.77 0.81 -9.62
N GLN A 147 4.57 1.18 -8.36
CA GLN A 147 3.86 0.35 -7.39
C GLN A 147 2.53 1.01 -7.01
N PHE A 148 1.50 0.19 -6.94
CA PHE A 148 0.15 0.57 -6.52
C PHE A 148 -0.32 -0.33 -5.38
N GLN A 149 -1.19 0.18 -4.54
CA GLN A 149 -2.09 -0.68 -3.78
C GLN A 149 -3.33 -0.95 -4.63
N SER A 150 -3.72 -2.22 -4.77
CA SER A 150 -4.93 -2.56 -5.53
C SER A 150 -6.18 -1.92 -4.89
N PRO A 151 -7.07 -1.27 -5.64
CA PRO A 151 -8.28 -0.67 -5.07
C PRO A 151 -9.22 -1.69 -4.40
N THR A 152 -9.96 -1.24 -3.39
CA THR A 152 -11.11 -1.97 -2.83
C THR A 152 -12.27 -1.94 -3.82
N VAL A 153 -13.00 -3.04 -3.97
CA VAL A 153 -14.08 -3.16 -4.97
C VAL A 153 -15.45 -3.35 -4.31
N ASN A 154 -16.47 -2.66 -4.82
CA ASN A 154 -17.83 -2.65 -4.24
C ASN A 154 -18.73 -3.77 -4.82
N GLY A 155 -18.17 -4.92 -5.20
CA GLY A 155 -18.92 -5.98 -5.88
C GLY A 155 -18.41 -7.38 -5.55
N SER A 156 -19.14 -8.40 -6.00
CA SER A 156 -18.66 -9.78 -5.93
C SER A 156 -17.50 -9.99 -6.90
N ALA A 157 -16.57 -10.87 -6.51
CA ALA A 157 -15.43 -11.27 -7.34
C ALA A 157 -15.83 -11.95 -8.67
N ASP A 158 -17.08 -12.41 -8.78
CA ASP A 158 -17.63 -13.06 -9.98
C ASP A 158 -18.01 -12.08 -11.10
N GLN A 159 -17.92 -10.77 -10.85
CA GLN A 159 -18.16 -9.76 -11.86
C GLN A 159 -16.93 -9.60 -12.78
N HIS A 160 -17.16 -9.38 -14.07
CA HIS A 160 -16.08 -9.07 -15.01
C HIS A 160 -15.53 -7.67 -14.70
N LEU A 161 -14.47 -7.61 -13.89
CA LEU A 161 -13.83 -6.36 -13.50
C LEU A 161 -12.76 -5.98 -14.51
N LYS A 162 -12.78 -4.71 -14.94
CA LYS A 162 -11.75 -4.13 -15.81
C LYS A 162 -10.75 -3.36 -14.96
N THR A 163 -9.50 -3.78 -14.99
CA THR A 163 -8.40 -3.10 -14.28
C THR A 163 -7.54 -2.32 -15.27
N VAL A 164 -7.44 -1.01 -15.07
CA VAL A 164 -6.69 -0.08 -15.94
C VAL A 164 -5.72 0.71 -15.08
N ILE A 165 -4.52 0.96 -15.60
CA ILE A 165 -3.65 2.01 -15.09
C ILE A 165 -3.77 3.24 -15.98
N LYS A 166 -3.89 4.40 -15.34
CA LYS A 166 -3.91 5.71 -15.97
C LYS A 166 -2.63 6.45 -15.60
N LEU A 167 -1.83 6.76 -16.61
CA LEU A 167 -0.56 7.48 -16.52
C LEU A 167 -0.74 8.81 -17.26
N ASP A 168 -1.05 9.86 -16.52
CA ASP A 168 -1.58 11.12 -17.04
C ASP A 168 -2.83 10.89 -17.92
N ASN A 169 -2.80 11.24 -19.21
CA ASN A 169 -3.89 10.94 -20.15
C ASN A 169 -3.74 9.60 -20.88
N TRP A 170 -2.63 8.88 -20.68
CA TRP A 170 -2.43 7.56 -21.27
C TRP A 170 -3.03 6.46 -20.39
N GLU A 171 -3.81 5.57 -20.98
CA GLU A 171 -4.46 4.48 -20.25
C GLU A 171 -4.08 3.11 -20.82
N LYS A 172 -3.88 2.13 -19.93
CA LYS A 172 -3.58 0.75 -20.31
C LYS A 172 -4.29 -0.24 -19.41
N GLU A 173 -4.98 -1.18 -20.02
CA GLU A 173 -5.60 -2.29 -19.31
C GLU A 173 -4.57 -3.33 -18.90
N LEU A 174 -4.60 -3.75 -17.63
CA LEU A 174 -3.78 -4.83 -17.11
C LEU A 174 -4.47 -6.16 -17.40
N LYS A 175 -3.95 -6.93 -18.36
CA LYS A 175 -4.46 -8.28 -18.69
C LYS A 175 -3.37 -9.33 -18.58
N PRO A 176 -3.65 -10.50 -17.98
CA PRO A 176 -4.81 -10.78 -17.13
C PRO A 176 -4.67 -10.07 -15.76
N PHE A 177 -5.80 -9.63 -15.18
CA PHE A 177 -5.88 -9.18 -13.80
C PHE A 177 -7.21 -9.61 -13.17
N PHE A 178 -7.17 -10.44 -12.13
CA PHE A 178 -8.38 -11.00 -11.51
C PHE A 178 -8.60 -10.47 -10.10
N TYR A 179 -9.86 -10.32 -9.71
CA TYR A 179 -10.24 -10.12 -8.32
C TYR A 179 -10.86 -11.41 -7.78
N HIS A 180 -10.43 -11.82 -6.59
CA HIS A 180 -10.97 -12.97 -5.87
C HIS A 180 -11.78 -12.54 -4.65
N PRO A 181 -12.69 -13.39 -4.14
CA PRO A 181 -13.36 -13.11 -2.87
C PRO A 181 -12.35 -12.92 -1.74
N ASP A 182 -12.75 -12.17 -0.72
CA ASP A 182 -11.96 -12.02 0.50
C ASP A 182 -11.77 -13.38 1.20
N PRO A 183 -10.62 -13.60 1.86
CA PRO A 183 -10.38 -14.82 2.61
C PRO A 183 -11.35 -14.95 3.79
N SER A 184 -11.70 -16.20 4.13
CA SER A 184 -12.49 -16.50 5.33
C SER A 184 -11.64 -17.21 6.36
N PHE A 185 -11.76 -16.83 7.63
CA PHE A 185 -11.00 -17.43 8.73
C PHE A 185 -11.91 -18.23 9.65
N ASN A 186 -11.45 -19.41 10.06
CA ASN A 186 -12.10 -20.20 11.09
C ASN A 186 -11.66 -19.69 12.47
N ASN A 187 -12.53 -19.84 13.47
CA ASN A 187 -12.19 -19.48 14.84
C ASN A 187 -11.09 -20.41 15.38
N LEU A 188 -10.09 -19.84 16.04
CA LEU A 188 -9.02 -20.60 16.68
C LEU A 188 -9.57 -21.46 17.83
N GLN A 189 -9.34 -22.77 17.76
CA GLN A 189 -9.82 -23.72 18.77
C GLN A 189 -8.91 -23.82 20.01
N ASN A 190 -7.62 -23.45 19.87
CA ASN A 190 -6.63 -23.59 20.94
C ASN A 190 -6.47 -22.28 21.71
N LYS A 191 -6.90 -22.28 22.99
CA LYS A 191 -6.84 -21.09 23.85
C LYS A 191 -5.53 -20.93 24.62
N ILE A 192 -4.81 -22.01 24.92
CA ILE A 192 -3.58 -21.97 25.74
C ILE A 192 -2.40 -22.33 24.83
N ILE A 193 -1.45 -21.41 24.70
CA ILE A 193 -0.25 -21.60 23.89
C ILE A 193 1.00 -21.40 24.76
N THR A 194 1.87 -22.41 24.73
CA THR A 194 3.21 -22.31 25.33
C THR A 194 4.12 -21.52 24.40
N ALA A 195 5.13 -20.86 24.96
CA ALA A 195 6.05 -19.93 24.28
C ALA A 195 6.78 -20.46 23.03
N ASN A 196 6.65 -21.76 22.68
CA ASN A 196 7.27 -22.40 21.53
C ASN A 196 6.27 -23.13 20.60
N SER A 197 4.96 -22.96 20.80
CA SER A 197 3.98 -23.64 19.94
C SER A 197 3.75 -22.89 18.64
N ILE A 198 3.74 -23.62 17.53
CA ILE A 198 3.38 -23.09 16.22
C ILE A 198 1.89 -22.76 16.21
N ILE A 199 1.55 -21.54 15.81
CA ILE A 199 0.15 -21.11 15.66
C ILE A 199 -0.29 -21.44 14.25
N ILE A 200 -1.34 -22.25 14.13
CA ILE A 200 -1.95 -22.61 12.85
C ILE A 200 -3.31 -21.93 12.75
N VAL A 201 -3.43 -21.01 11.80
CA VAL A 201 -4.71 -20.36 11.47
C VAL A 201 -5.29 -21.07 10.26
N THR A 202 -6.55 -21.52 10.35
CA THR A 202 -7.25 -22.21 9.25
C THR A 202 -8.34 -21.35 8.64
N GLY A 203 -8.69 -21.63 7.39
CA GLY A 203 -9.67 -20.84 6.65
C GLY A 203 -9.79 -21.27 5.20
N ARG A 204 -10.10 -20.33 4.31
CA ARG A 204 -10.22 -20.57 2.85
C ARG A 204 -9.77 -19.34 2.06
N GLY A 205 -9.22 -19.58 0.87
CA GLY A 205 -8.90 -18.52 -0.09
C GLY A 205 -7.65 -17.72 0.23
N PHE A 206 -6.80 -18.17 1.16
CA PHE A 206 -5.64 -17.41 1.59
C PHE A 206 -4.63 -17.21 0.45
N SER A 207 -4.36 -18.26 -0.33
CA SER A 207 -3.37 -18.24 -1.42
C SER A 207 -3.80 -17.35 -2.59
N LYS A 208 -5.12 -17.18 -2.77
CA LYS A 208 -5.70 -16.26 -3.76
C LYS A 208 -5.57 -14.80 -3.30
N ALA A 209 -5.71 -14.56 -2.00
CA ALA A 209 -5.61 -13.22 -1.44
C ALA A 209 -4.15 -12.73 -1.38
N MET A 210 -3.21 -13.54 -0.88
CA MET A 210 -1.89 -13.05 -0.47
C MET A 210 -0.79 -14.13 -0.53
N THR A 211 0.48 -13.71 -0.56
CA THR A 211 1.62 -14.60 -0.27
C THR A 211 2.05 -14.51 1.20
N ALA A 212 2.81 -15.51 1.67
CA ALA A 212 3.37 -15.52 3.03
C ALA A 212 4.21 -14.26 3.35
N LYS A 213 4.96 -13.75 2.37
CA LYS A 213 5.81 -12.55 2.53
C LYS A 213 5.01 -11.25 2.66
N GLU A 214 3.84 -11.19 2.04
CA GLU A 214 2.98 -10.00 2.06
C GLU A 214 2.01 -10.00 3.26
N ALA A 215 1.65 -11.19 3.75
CA ALA A 215 0.75 -11.35 4.90
C ALA A 215 1.37 -10.83 6.19
N GLN A 216 0.56 -10.17 7.01
CA GLN A 216 0.95 -9.69 8.34
C GLN A 216 0.10 -10.38 9.39
N ALA A 217 0.72 -10.80 10.48
CA ALA A 217 0.04 -11.41 11.61
C ALA A 217 0.50 -10.75 12.91
N PHE A 218 -0.43 -10.56 13.84
CA PHE A 218 -0.18 -9.94 15.13
C PHE A 218 -0.84 -10.76 16.23
N VAL A 219 -0.13 -10.96 17.33
CA VAL A 219 -0.67 -11.48 18.57
C VAL A 219 -0.49 -10.39 19.61
N GLY A 220 -1.59 -9.69 19.92
CA GLY A 220 -1.57 -8.46 20.69
C GLY A 220 -0.82 -7.36 19.93
N ASP A 221 0.24 -6.84 20.56
CA ASP A 221 1.09 -5.79 19.99
C ASP A 221 2.34 -6.35 19.30
N VAL A 222 2.52 -7.67 19.28
CA VAL A 222 3.70 -8.33 18.69
C VAL A 222 3.37 -8.85 17.30
N GLN A 223 4.23 -8.50 16.33
CA GLN A 223 4.15 -9.02 14.97
C GLN A 223 4.77 -10.40 14.86
N TYR A 224 4.06 -11.33 14.23
CA TYR A 224 4.49 -12.69 13.94
C TYR A 224 4.80 -12.83 12.44
N VAL A 225 5.81 -13.64 12.12
CA VAL A 225 6.16 -13.93 10.73
C VAL A 225 5.28 -15.06 10.21
N VAL A 226 4.67 -14.86 9.05
CA VAL A 226 3.94 -15.90 8.33
C VAL A 226 4.96 -16.69 7.48
N CYS A 227 5.33 -17.89 7.92
CA CYS A 227 6.35 -18.69 7.23
C CYS A 227 5.78 -19.51 6.07
N ILE A 228 4.59 -20.07 6.28
CA ILE A 228 3.90 -20.91 5.30
C ILE A 228 2.47 -20.40 5.15
N LEU A 229 2.06 -20.17 3.90
CA LEU A 229 0.69 -19.81 3.55
C LEU A 229 0.22 -20.73 2.42
N GLN A 230 -0.76 -21.56 2.73
CA GLN A 230 -1.49 -22.41 1.80
C GLN A 230 -2.92 -21.86 1.66
N ASP A 231 -3.75 -22.44 0.80
CA ASP A 231 -5.10 -21.89 0.58
C ASP A 231 -6.03 -22.01 1.80
N ASP A 232 -5.84 -23.06 2.62
CA ASP A 232 -6.68 -23.43 3.75
C ASP A 232 -6.05 -23.15 5.12
N LYS A 233 -4.75 -22.81 5.16
CA LYS A 233 -4.02 -22.61 6.42
C LYS A 233 -2.78 -21.73 6.26
N LEU A 234 -2.43 -21.05 7.34
CA LEU A 234 -1.16 -20.34 7.49
C LEU A 234 -0.52 -20.66 8.84
N PHE A 235 0.80 -20.65 8.86
CA PHE A 235 1.62 -20.98 10.02
C PHE A 235 2.37 -19.73 10.47
N LEU A 236 2.22 -19.38 11.74
CA LEU A 236 2.96 -18.29 12.36
C LEU A 236 4.15 -18.84 13.12
N ASP A 237 5.31 -18.27 12.85
CA ASP A 237 6.52 -18.55 13.59
C ASP A 237 6.59 -17.68 14.85
N THR A 238 7.09 -18.27 15.94
CA THR A 238 7.12 -17.61 17.24
C THR A 238 8.30 -16.64 17.29
N PRO A 239 8.08 -15.35 17.62
CA PRO A 239 9.16 -14.39 17.73
C PRO A 239 10.11 -14.77 18.88
N SER A 240 11.39 -14.43 18.75
CA SER A 240 12.43 -14.73 19.74
C SER A 240 12.21 -14.11 21.11
N SER A 241 11.34 -13.10 21.22
CA SER A 241 10.87 -12.53 22.48
C SER A 241 9.35 -12.72 22.61
N PRO A 242 8.86 -13.40 23.66
CA PRO A 242 7.42 -13.55 23.87
C PRO A 242 6.75 -12.18 24.10
N PRO A 243 5.45 -12.02 23.77
CA PRO A 243 4.73 -10.81 24.09
C PRO A 243 4.76 -10.53 25.58
N ARG A 244 5.00 -9.27 25.96
CA ARG A 244 4.80 -8.85 27.35
C ARG A 244 3.29 -8.94 27.62
N ALA A 245 2.87 -9.99 28.30
CA ALA A 245 1.49 -10.15 28.73
C ALA A 245 1.17 -9.06 29.77
N HIS A 246 0.52 -7.97 29.34
CA HIS A 246 -0.16 -7.05 30.26
C HIS A 246 -1.57 -7.55 30.59
N SER A 247 -2.06 -8.52 29.83
CA SER A 247 -3.40 -9.12 29.93
C SER A 247 -3.28 -10.64 29.82
N THR A 248 -4.17 -11.36 30.51
CA THR A 248 -4.29 -12.83 30.47
C THR A 248 -4.75 -13.35 29.11
N GLN A 249 -5.45 -12.53 28.32
CA GLN A 249 -5.97 -12.89 27.00
C GLN A 249 -5.58 -11.84 25.95
N VAL A 250 -5.12 -12.30 24.79
CA VAL A 250 -4.53 -11.48 23.73
C VAL A 250 -5.11 -11.87 22.37
N ASP A 251 -5.58 -10.89 21.60
CA ASP A 251 -6.18 -11.13 20.28
C ASP A 251 -5.15 -11.47 19.21
N VAL A 252 -5.54 -12.38 18.32
CA VAL A 252 -4.79 -12.76 17.13
C VAL A 252 -5.42 -12.09 15.92
N LYS A 253 -4.66 -11.21 15.28
CA LYS A 253 -5.09 -10.43 14.11
C LYS A 253 -4.30 -10.84 12.89
N ILE A 254 -4.99 -11.20 11.82
CA ILE A 254 -4.40 -11.42 10.49
C ILE A 254 -4.76 -10.24 9.60
N LYS A 255 -3.77 -9.70 8.91
CA LYS A 255 -3.93 -8.57 8.00
C LYS A 255 -3.43 -8.95 6.61
N PHE A 256 -4.34 -8.96 5.66
CA PHE A 256 -4.06 -9.12 4.23
C PHE A 256 -4.46 -7.82 3.52
N GLY A 257 -3.48 -7.07 3.01
CA GLY A 257 -3.71 -5.81 2.32
C GLY A 257 -4.44 -4.81 3.23
N LYS A 258 -5.64 -4.38 2.82
CA LYS A 258 -6.50 -3.50 3.62
C LYS A 258 -7.41 -4.25 4.60
N GLY A 259 -7.59 -5.56 4.44
CA GLY A 259 -8.41 -6.36 5.32
C GLY A 259 -7.70 -6.73 6.62
N VAL A 260 -8.43 -6.67 7.73
CA VAL A 260 -7.96 -7.05 9.08
C VAL A 260 -9.02 -7.93 9.72
N TRP A 261 -8.62 -9.13 10.15
CA TRP A 261 -9.50 -10.12 10.78
C TRP A 261 -8.97 -10.50 12.15
N VAL A 262 -9.84 -10.44 13.16
CA VAL A 262 -9.59 -11.05 14.48
C VAL A 262 -10.00 -12.52 14.38
N VAL A 263 -9.03 -13.43 14.46
CA VAL A 263 -9.25 -14.88 14.20
C VAL A 263 -9.42 -15.69 15.49
N GLY A 264 -9.23 -15.05 16.63
CA GLY A 264 -9.41 -15.62 17.97
C GLY A 264 -8.58 -14.85 19.00
N SER A 265 -8.56 -15.36 20.22
CA SER A 265 -7.71 -14.85 21.30
C SER A 265 -6.97 -16.00 21.97
N MET A 266 -5.80 -15.70 22.52
CA MET A 266 -4.89 -16.66 23.15
C MET A 266 -4.53 -16.22 24.57
N GLU A 267 -4.33 -17.20 25.44
CA GLU A 267 -3.82 -17.03 26.81
C GLU A 267 -2.38 -17.54 26.87
N PHE A 268 -1.49 -16.72 27.45
CA PHE A 268 -0.09 -17.10 27.69
C PHE A 268 0.04 -17.77 29.05
N GLU A 269 0.65 -18.95 29.09
CA GLU A 269 0.98 -19.61 30.34
C GLU A 269 2.16 -18.87 31.01
N ASP A 270 1.88 -18.20 32.13
CA ASP A 270 2.91 -17.53 32.93
C ASP A 270 3.75 -18.56 33.70
N LYS A 271 4.88 -18.95 33.09
CA LYS A 271 5.83 -19.88 33.71
C LYS A 271 6.53 -19.29 34.94
N ASP A 272 6.65 -17.97 35.03
CA ASP A 272 7.30 -17.31 36.17
C ASP A 272 6.41 -17.37 37.41
N TYR A 273 5.08 -17.23 37.24
CA TYR A 273 4.13 -17.43 38.33
C TYR A 273 4.15 -18.86 38.87
N SER A 274 4.26 -19.86 37.98
CA SER A 274 4.33 -21.27 38.35
C SER A 274 5.62 -21.59 39.14
N LEU A 275 6.77 -21.09 38.68
CA LEU A 275 8.05 -21.29 39.37
C LEU A 275 8.05 -20.59 40.75
N TYR A 276 7.50 -19.37 40.82
CA TYR A 276 7.39 -18.62 42.08
C TYR A 276 6.49 -19.32 43.10
N MET A 277 5.35 -19.86 42.66
CA MET A 277 4.46 -20.70 43.49
C MET A 277 5.17 -21.95 43.98
N ILE A 278 5.92 -22.65 43.11
CA ILE A 278 6.68 -23.85 43.49
C ILE A 278 7.75 -23.49 44.54
N ILE A 279 8.50 -22.41 44.34
CA ILE A 279 9.52 -21.94 45.31
C ILE A 279 8.89 -21.59 46.66
N ARG A 280 7.75 -20.89 46.67
CA ARG A 280 6.99 -20.56 47.89
C ARG A 280 6.55 -21.81 48.64
N ILE A 281 6.04 -22.82 47.94
CA ILE A 281 5.60 -24.09 48.53
C ILE A 281 6.80 -24.84 49.14
N ILE A 282 7.92 -24.93 48.42
CA ILE A 282 9.14 -25.56 48.91
C ILE A 282 9.66 -24.84 50.18
N LEU A 283 9.70 -23.51 50.19
CA LEU A 283 10.10 -22.73 51.37
C LEU A 283 9.18 -22.97 52.56
N LEU A 284 7.87 -23.13 52.32
CA LEU A 284 6.91 -23.38 53.39
C LEU A 284 7.06 -24.80 53.97
N VAL A 285 7.21 -25.80 53.10
CA VAL A 285 7.45 -27.20 53.52
C VAL A 285 8.76 -27.31 54.29
N THR A 286 9.84 -26.68 53.82
CA THR A 286 11.13 -26.69 54.52
C THR A 286 11.04 -26.04 55.91
N LEU A 287 10.35 -24.89 56.05
CA LEU A 287 10.12 -24.27 57.35
C LEU A 287 9.37 -25.20 58.32
N VAL A 288 8.31 -25.86 57.86
CA VAL A 288 7.54 -26.81 58.67
C VAL A 288 8.39 -28.01 59.09
N THR A 289 9.23 -28.54 58.21
CA THR A 289 10.14 -29.64 58.58
C THR A 289 11.19 -29.21 59.60
N ILE A 290 11.72 -27.99 59.51
CA ILE A 290 12.69 -27.45 60.48
C ILE A 290 12.01 -27.24 61.84
N THR A 291 10.81 -26.66 61.89
CA THR A 291 10.10 -26.43 63.16
C THR A 291 9.74 -27.74 63.86
N ILE A 292 9.28 -28.76 63.11
CA ILE A 292 9.04 -30.11 63.65
C ILE A 292 10.35 -30.71 64.18
N SER A 293 11.44 -30.61 63.42
CA SER A 293 12.74 -31.16 63.83
C SER A 293 13.28 -30.50 65.10
N VAL A 294 13.19 -29.17 65.22
CA VAL A 294 13.58 -28.42 66.42
C VAL A 294 12.68 -28.75 67.60
N TYR A 295 11.37 -28.90 67.38
CA TYR A 295 10.43 -29.31 68.43
C TYR A 295 10.73 -30.72 68.94
N CYS A 296 11.01 -31.66 68.04
CA CYS A 296 11.42 -33.02 68.41
C CYS A 296 12.75 -33.03 69.18
N ALA A 297 13.76 -32.25 68.74
CA ALA A 297 15.06 -32.18 69.40
C ALA A 297 15.00 -31.53 70.79
N THR A 298 14.26 -30.44 70.94
CA THR A 298 14.07 -29.77 72.24
C THR A 298 13.26 -30.62 73.21
N ARG A 299 12.25 -31.35 72.73
CA ARG A 299 11.47 -32.28 73.56
C ARG A 299 12.27 -33.53 73.96
N ALA A 300 13.20 -34.00 73.13
CA ALA A 300 14.10 -35.12 73.46
C ALA A 300 15.18 -34.75 74.51
N GLN A 301 15.53 -33.47 74.66
CA GLN A 301 16.45 -32.99 75.70
C GLN A 301 15.75 -32.72 77.05
N LEU A 302 14.42 -32.80 77.10
CA LEU A 302 13.60 -32.61 78.31
C LEU A 302 13.16 -33.93 78.96
N PHE A 303 13.75 -35.06 78.54
CA PHE A 303 13.60 -36.39 79.13
C PHE A 303 14.94 -36.97 79.57
#